data_AF-A0A2S8GN05-F1
#
_entry.id   AF-A0A2S8GN05-F1
#
_cell.length_a   1.000
_cell.length_b   1.000
_cell.length_c   1.000
_cell.angle_alpha   90.00
_cell.angle_beta   90.00
_cell.angle_gamma   90.00
#
_symmetry.space_group_name_H-M   'P 1'
#
loop_
_entity.id
_entity.type
_entity.pdbx_description
1 polymer ?
#
loop_
_entity_poly.entity_id
_entity_poly.type
_entity_poly.pdbx_seq_one_letter_code
_entity_poly.pdbx_strand_id
1 'polypeptide(L)'
;MQKLILPVLLFCCVGAVAIAVAKPDKEKMTRPKGTFDVEMISLSNGRWVAIRYNKVTGDSAEMKEGAWVKIEPSSDLEDRVGSYNLKLTLTHPGRYAAILFDEDDGQSWHMNDGRWLPIAGP
;
A
#
# COMPACT_ATOMS: atom_id res chain seq x y z
N MET A 1 -13.77 56.60 -64.07
CA MET A 1 -12.50 56.42 -63.33
C MET A 1 -12.87 56.11 -61.89
N GLN A 2 -12.93 54.86 -61.46
CA GLN A 2 -11.83 53.95 -61.07
C GLN A 2 -11.65 53.93 -59.55
N LYS A 3 -12.16 52.85 -58.91
CA LYS A 3 -11.65 52.11 -57.71
C LYS A 3 -11.58 52.91 -56.38
N LEU A 4 -11.84 52.36 -55.20
CA LEU A 4 -11.38 51.09 -54.64
C LEU A 4 -12.38 50.51 -53.64
N ILE A 5 -12.49 49.18 -53.70
CA ILE A 5 -13.09 48.28 -52.72
C ILE A 5 -12.02 48.01 -51.64
N LEU A 6 -12.40 48.00 -50.36
CA LEU A 6 -11.60 47.39 -49.30
C LEU A 6 -12.53 46.54 -48.41
N PRO A 7 -12.39 45.21 -48.35
CA PRO A 7 -13.08 44.41 -47.34
C PRO A 7 -12.18 44.32 -46.10
N VAL A 8 -12.72 44.74 -44.96
CA VAL A 8 -12.12 44.51 -43.64
C VAL A 8 -12.23 43.01 -43.34
N LEU A 9 -11.11 42.31 -43.46
CA LEU A 9 -10.97 40.90 -43.06
C LEU A 9 -10.97 40.82 -41.52
N LEU A 10 -12.11 40.43 -40.96
CA LEU A 10 -12.26 40.09 -39.55
C LEU A 10 -11.64 38.69 -39.33
N PHE A 11 -10.42 38.65 -38.81
CA PHE A 11 -9.77 37.42 -38.37
C PHE A 11 -10.48 36.92 -37.10
N CYS A 12 -11.38 35.95 -37.24
CA CYS A 12 -11.89 35.18 -36.11
C CYS A 12 -10.80 34.22 -35.62
N CYS A 13 -10.05 34.63 -34.59
CA CYS A 13 -9.22 33.73 -33.80
C CYS A 13 -10.13 32.76 -33.03
N VAL A 14 -10.37 31.57 -33.57
CA VAL A 14 -10.98 30.48 -32.81
C VAL A 14 -9.91 29.93 -31.87
N GLY A 15 -9.97 30.36 -30.61
CA GLY A 15 -9.04 29.92 -29.57
C GLY A 15 -9.10 28.41 -29.39
N ALA A 16 -7.94 27.78 -29.38
CA ALA A 16 -7.79 26.37 -29.01
C ALA A 16 -8.18 26.21 -27.54
N VAL A 17 -9.29 25.53 -27.28
CA VAL A 17 -9.66 25.11 -25.93
C VAL A 17 -8.80 23.91 -25.57
N ALA A 18 -7.72 24.14 -24.81
CA ALA A 18 -6.97 23.07 -24.18
C ALA A 18 -7.83 22.47 -23.07
N ILE A 19 -8.44 21.31 -23.33
CA ILE A 19 -9.05 20.50 -22.28
C ILE A 19 -7.88 19.87 -21.51
N ALA A 20 -7.47 20.53 -20.43
CA ALA A 20 -6.59 19.91 -19.45
C ALA A 20 -7.36 18.76 -18.80
N VAL A 21 -7.17 17.55 -19.31
CA VAL A 21 -7.58 16.32 -18.62
C VAL A 21 -6.73 16.24 -17.35
N ALA A 22 -7.29 16.74 -16.24
CA ALA A 22 -6.74 16.49 -14.93
C ALA A 22 -6.71 14.96 -14.74
N LYS A 23 -5.51 14.39 -14.70
CA LYS A 23 -5.33 13.03 -14.19
C LYS A 23 -5.92 13.03 -12.77
N PRO A 24 -6.78 12.08 -12.40
CA PRO A 24 -7.23 11.99 -11.03
C PRO A 24 -5.98 11.71 -10.20
N ASP A 25 -5.54 12.71 -9.43
CA ASP A 25 -4.58 12.48 -8.36
C ASP A 25 -5.22 11.41 -7.49
N LYS A 26 -4.59 10.23 -7.41
CA LYS A 26 -5.00 9.19 -6.48
C LYS A 26 -5.02 9.84 -5.11
N GLU A 27 -6.22 10.12 -4.60
CA GLU A 27 -6.43 10.70 -3.29
C GLU A 27 -5.67 9.81 -2.31
N LYS A 28 -4.56 10.32 -1.75
CA LYS A 28 -3.81 9.58 -0.75
C LYS A 28 -4.73 9.43 0.45
N MET A 29 -5.35 8.25 0.56
CA MET A 29 -6.20 7.86 1.68
C MET A 29 -5.50 8.30 2.96
N THR A 30 -6.10 9.24 3.68
CA THR A 30 -5.55 9.77 4.92
C THR A 30 -5.58 8.63 5.94
N ARG A 31 -4.41 8.04 6.20
CA ARG A 31 -4.29 6.88 7.10
C ARG A 31 -4.84 7.23 8.48
N PRO A 32 -5.89 6.56 8.99
CA PRO A 32 -6.44 6.87 10.29
C PRO A 32 -5.40 6.62 11.38
N LYS A 33 -5.29 7.53 12.35
CA LYS A 33 -4.44 7.32 13.54
C LYS A 33 -5.04 6.18 14.36
N GLY A 34 -4.22 5.21 14.77
CA GLY A 34 -4.65 4.06 15.58
C GLY A 34 -4.99 2.78 14.81
N THR A 35 -4.71 2.71 13.50
CA THR A 35 -4.90 1.47 12.73
C THR A 35 -3.74 0.49 12.82
N PHE A 36 -2.66 0.82 13.54
CA PHE A 36 -1.50 -0.05 13.62
C PHE A 36 -1.47 -0.83 14.93
N ASP A 37 -1.06 -2.09 14.84
CA ASP A 37 -0.78 -2.96 15.97
C ASP A 37 0.63 -3.57 15.84
N VAL A 38 1.14 -4.18 16.91
CA VAL A 38 2.47 -4.80 16.95
C VAL A 38 2.40 -6.15 17.64
N GLU A 39 2.83 -7.19 16.92
CA GLU A 39 3.08 -8.52 17.48
C GLU A 39 4.57 -8.69 17.73
N MET A 40 4.92 -9.26 18.88
CA MET A 40 6.30 -9.39 19.33
C MET A 40 6.53 -10.71 20.04
N ILE A 41 7.69 -11.32 19.78
CA ILE A 41 8.16 -12.52 20.49
C ILE A 41 9.61 -12.34 20.92
N SER A 42 9.97 -12.95 22.05
CA SER A 42 11.37 -13.07 22.45
C SER A 42 12.03 -14.19 21.65
N LEU A 43 13.17 -13.88 21.04
CA LEU A 43 14.16 -14.87 20.66
C LEU A 43 15.08 -15.11 21.88
N SER A 44 15.77 -16.23 21.97
CA SER A 44 16.68 -16.49 23.10
C SER A 44 17.77 -15.42 23.23
N ASN A 45 18.39 -15.31 24.42
CA ASN A 45 19.51 -14.39 24.70
C ASN A 45 19.15 -12.90 24.57
N GLY A 46 17.94 -12.51 25.02
CA GLY A 46 17.50 -11.10 25.02
C GLY A 46 17.20 -10.52 23.64
N ARG A 47 17.31 -11.33 22.59
CA ARG A 47 16.88 -10.95 21.24
C ARG A 47 15.36 -11.00 21.17
N TRP A 48 14.77 -10.25 20.26
CA TRP A 48 13.33 -10.26 20.01
C TRP A 48 13.07 -9.93 18.56
N VAL A 49 11.87 -10.27 18.10
CA VAL A 49 11.35 -9.88 16.80
C VAL A 49 10.00 -9.24 17.04
N ALA A 50 9.75 -8.14 16.32
CA ALA A 50 8.45 -7.51 16.31
C ALA A 50 8.04 -7.21 14.87
N ILE A 51 6.75 -7.37 14.58
CA ILE A 51 6.14 -6.97 13.32
C ILE A 51 5.02 -6.00 13.66
N ARG A 52 5.11 -4.79 13.10
CA ARG A 52 4.02 -3.83 13.08
C ARG A 52 3.20 -4.05 11.82
N TYR A 53 1.87 -4.00 11.93
CA TYR A 53 0.97 -4.13 10.79
C TYR A 53 -0.21 -3.16 10.88
N ASN A 54 -0.75 -2.76 9.73
CA ASN A 54 -1.98 -1.99 9.63
C ASN A 54 -3.18 -2.94 9.65
N LYS A 55 -4.06 -2.79 10.64
CA LYS A 55 -5.29 -3.56 10.83
C LYS A 55 -6.32 -3.38 9.71
N VAL A 56 -6.12 -2.40 8.81
CA VAL A 56 -7.06 -2.08 7.72
C VAL A 56 -6.50 -2.45 6.34
N THR A 57 -5.18 -2.37 6.14
CA THR A 57 -4.56 -2.57 4.80
C THR A 57 -3.54 -3.70 4.76
N GLY A 58 -3.22 -4.33 5.88
CA GLY A 58 -2.15 -5.33 5.97
C GLY A 58 -0.74 -4.76 5.79
N ASP A 59 -0.58 -3.45 5.56
CA ASP A 59 0.73 -2.77 5.45
C ASP A 59 1.60 -3.12 6.67
N SER A 60 2.72 -3.80 6.43
CA SER A 60 3.52 -4.38 7.51
C SER A 60 4.98 -3.94 7.45
N ALA A 61 5.63 -3.93 8.62
CA ALA A 61 7.06 -3.71 8.77
C ALA A 61 7.63 -4.56 9.91
N GLU A 62 8.81 -5.15 9.68
CA GLU A 62 9.57 -5.89 10.67
C GLU A 62 10.60 -4.98 11.35
N MET A 63 10.79 -5.12 12.66
CA MET A 63 11.90 -4.46 13.34
C MET A 63 13.22 -5.18 13.01
N LYS A 64 14.13 -4.48 12.34
CA LYS A 64 15.51 -4.93 12.08
C LYS A 64 16.49 -3.84 12.49
N GLU A 65 17.48 -4.21 13.32
CA GLU A 65 18.59 -3.32 13.69
C GLU A 65 18.14 -1.94 14.22
N GLY A 66 17.02 -1.90 14.94
CA GLY A 66 16.46 -0.65 15.50
C GLY A 66 15.62 0.18 14.53
N ALA A 67 15.35 -0.32 13.32
CA ALA A 67 14.50 0.33 12.33
C ALA A 67 13.33 -0.57 11.89
N TRP A 68 12.21 0.06 11.55
CA TRP A 68 11.08 -0.62 10.91
C TRP A 68 11.36 -0.77 9.41
N VAL A 69 11.63 -1.99 8.96
CA VAL A 69 11.88 -2.34 7.56
C VAL A 69 10.58 -2.88 6.97
N LYS A 70 10.15 -2.32 5.84
CA LYS A 70 8.90 -2.73 5.15
C LYS A 70 8.94 -4.22 4.82
N ILE A 71 7.81 -4.90 5.06
CA ILE A 71 7.53 -6.23 4.51
C ILE A 71 6.73 -6.01 3.23
N GLU A 72 7.22 -6.52 2.10
CA GLU A 72 6.57 -6.30 0.81
C GLU A 72 5.27 -7.11 0.72
N PRO A 73 4.15 -6.51 0.28
CA PRO A 73 2.93 -7.25 0.04
C PRO A 73 3.08 -8.17 -1.18
N SER A 74 2.26 -9.22 -1.23
CA SER A 74 1.95 -9.92 -2.48
C SER A 74 0.95 -9.11 -3.31
N SER A 75 0.80 -9.48 -4.59
CA SER A 75 -0.09 -8.79 -5.51
C SER A 75 -1.57 -8.82 -5.09
N ASP A 76 -1.98 -9.84 -4.36
CA ASP A 76 -3.35 -10.01 -3.83
C ASP A 76 -3.58 -9.29 -2.50
N LEU A 77 -2.53 -8.68 -1.93
CA LEU A 77 -2.60 -7.87 -0.70
C LEU A 77 -2.42 -6.36 -0.96
N GLU A 78 -1.65 -5.96 -1.97
CA GLU A 78 -1.16 -4.58 -2.15
C GLU A 78 -2.24 -3.49 -2.14
N ASP A 79 -3.42 -3.76 -2.72
CA ASP A 79 -4.53 -2.80 -2.79
C ASP A 79 -5.76 -3.27 -1.96
N ARG A 80 -5.57 -4.29 -1.13
CA ARG A 80 -6.66 -4.90 -0.36
C ARG A 80 -6.94 -4.12 0.93
N VAL A 81 -8.22 -4.01 1.28
CA VAL A 81 -8.70 -3.44 2.55
C VAL A 81 -9.58 -4.49 3.23
N GLY A 82 -9.40 -4.68 4.53
CA GLY A 82 -10.09 -5.69 5.32
C GLY A 82 -9.87 -5.52 6.82
N SER A 83 -10.17 -6.56 7.59
CA SER A 83 -9.95 -6.62 9.03
C SER A 83 -8.74 -7.50 9.34
N TYR A 84 -7.54 -6.91 9.32
CA TYR A 84 -6.31 -7.68 9.45
C TYR A 84 -5.90 -7.94 10.89
N ASN A 85 -5.37 -9.14 11.10
CA ASN A 85 -4.73 -9.57 12.32
C ASN A 85 -3.43 -10.34 11.99
N LEU A 86 -2.47 -10.34 12.91
CA LEU A 86 -1.18 -10.97 12.73
C LEU A 86 -0.92 -11.95 13.87
N LYS A 87 -0.33 -13.10 13.53
CA LYS A 87 0.22 -14.02 14.52
C LYS A 87 1.71 -14.22 14.29
N LEU A 88 2.50 -13.97 15.32
CA LEU A 88 3.93 -14.23 15.34
C LEU A 88 4.26 -15.35 16.34
N THR A 89 5.05 -16.34 15.91
CA THR A 89 5.39 -17.49 16.77
C THR A 89 6.81 -18.00 16.54
N LEU A 90 7.40 -18.60 17.56
CA LEU A 90 8.63 -19.38 17.43
C LEU A 90 8.30 -20.72 16.76
N THR A 91 9.07 -21.09 15.74
CA THR A 91 8.96 -22.42 15.11
C THR A 91 10.06 -23.36 15.59
N HIS A 92 11.25 -22.81 15.83
CA HIS A 92 12.42 -23.48 16.40
C HIS A 92 13.23 -22.46 17.21
N PRO A 93 14.17 -22.87 18.08
CA PRO A 93 15.05 -21.94 18.75
C PRO A 93 15.76 -21.00 17.76
N GLY A 94 15.54 -19.69 17.93
CA GLY A 94 16.07 -18.65 17.04
C GLY A 94 15.39 -18.50 15.68
N ARG A 95 14.31 -19.25 15.40
CA ARG A 95 13.50 -19.14 14.19
C ARG A 95 12.04 -18.84 14.53
N TYR A 96 11.41 -18.04 13.69
CA TYR A 96 10.02 -17.65 13.86
C TYR A 96 9.25 -17.78 12.55
N ALA A 97 7.93 -17.79 12.65
CA ALA A 97 7.01 -17.66 11.53
C ALA A 97 5.97 -16.60 11.87
N ALA A 98 5.50 -15.91 10.84
CA ALA A 98 4.43 -14.94 10.95
C ALA A 98 3.33 -15.27 9.93
N ILE A 99 2.08 -15.12 10.36
CA ILE A 99 0.89 -15.22 9.52
C ILE A 99 0.14 -13.90 9.65
N LEU A 100 -0.13 -13.25 8.53
CA LEU A 100 -1.11 -12.17 8.42
C LEU A 100 -2.39 -12.80 7.87
N PHE A 101 -3.54 -12.45 8.42
CA PHE A 101 -4.82 -12.94 7.90
C PHE A 101 -5.87 -11.85 7.95
N ASP A 102 -6.75 -11.87 6.95
CA ASP A 102 -7.94 -11.04 6.89
C ASP A 102 -9.08 -11.78 7.60
N GLU A 103 -9.60 -11.20 8.68
CA GLU A 103 -10.69 -11.77 9.47
C GLU A 103 -12.03 -11.76 8.71
N ASP A 104 -12.16 -10.93 7.68
CA ASP A 104 -13.41 -10.80 6.93
C ASP A 104 -13.68 -12.02 6.03
N ASP A 105 -12.64 -12.57 5.37
CA ASP A 105 -12.78 -13.72 4.46
C ASP A 105 -11.84 -14.90 4.74
N GLY A 106 -10.95 -14.78 5.73
CA GLY A 106 -10.00 -15.81 6.12
C GLY A 106 -8.79 -15.94 5.18
N GLN A 107 -8.68 -15.12 4.13
CA GLN A 107 -7.49 -15.14 3.28
C GLN A 107 -6.26 -14.83 4.15
N SER A 108 -5.23 -15.64 3.97
CA SER A 108 -4.04 -15.62 4.84
C SER A 108 -2.76 -15.55 4.02
N TRP A 109 -1.73 -14.98 4.61
CA TRP A 109 -0.39 -14.85 4.05
C TRP A 109 0.64 -15.27 5.09
N HIS A 110 1.68 -15.98 4.67
CA HIS A 110 2.82 -16.28 5.52
C HIS A 110 4.00 -15.39 5.12
N MET A 111 4.82 -15.03 6.11
CA MET A 111 6.01 -14.23 5.84
C MET A 111 7.14 -15.13 5.33
N ASN A 112 7.76 -14.74 4.23
CA ASN A 112 8.96 -15.36 3.70
C ASN A 112 9.87 -14.29 3.09
N ASP A 113 11.13 -14.26 3.52
CA ASP A 113 12.17 -13.35 3.00
C ASP A 113 11.73 -11.87 2.90
N GLY A 114 11.09 -11.35 3.95
CA GLY A 114 10.62 -9.96 3.98
C GLY A 114 9.44 -9.66 3.05
N ARG A 115 8.71 -10.69 2.60
CA ARG A 115 7.51 -10.58 1.78
C ARG A 115 6.36 -11.41 2.36
N TRP A 116 5.13 -10.92 2.20
CA TRP A 116 3.93 -11.71 2.39
C TRP A 116 3.66 -12.58 1.17
N LEU A 117 3.47 -13.89 1.38
CA LEU A 117 3.10 -14.83 0.34
C LEU A 117 1.75 -15.46 0.67
N PRO A 118 0.82 -15.57 -0.30
CA PRO A 118 -0.49 -16.13 -0.05
C PRO A 118 -0.36 -17.59 0.39
N ILE A 119 -1.04 -17.92 1.49
CA ILE A 119 -1.32 -19.29 1.84
C ILE A 119 -2.54 -19.66 0.98
N ALA A 120 -2.38 -20.64 0.09
CA ALA A 120 -3.52 -21.17 -0.63
C ALA A 120 -4.56 -21.63 0.40
N GLY A 121 -5.75 -21.04 0.35
CA GLY A 121 -6.89 -21.56 1.08
C GLY A 121 -7.22 -22.99 0.62
N PRO A 122 -8.01 -23.75 1.39
CA PRO A 122 -8.55 -25.04 0.95
C PRO A 122 -9.30 -24.93 -0.39
#